data_AF-A0A7S3SFK8-F1
#
_entry.id   AF-A0A7S3SFK8-F1
#
_cell.length_a   1.000
_cell.length_b   1.000
_cell.length_c   1.000
_cell.angle_alpha   90.00
_cell.angle_beta   90.00
_cell.angle_gamma   90.00
#
_symmetry.space_group_name_H-M   'P 1'
#
loop_
_entity.id
_entity.type
_entity.pdbx_description
1 polymer ?
#
loop_
_entity_poly.entity_id
_entity_poly.type
_entity_poly.pdbx_seq_one_letter_code
_entity_poly.pdbx_strand_id
1 'polypeptide(L)'
;MMLFTVATSALVAPLPAAHGRAVVSTAVVGHPAVARSAQPVMILPPTVRGAVVGGAAVGLVKTLLDRKGASAAKVGDGDVTEAEVVAAQKLWADSIASISKVYAEEGDFVAAAGEAAGKLYGYGHGNVLFKPTKATDHPFRATGEEAMSYFVGAEAMKNDAFKGEDAGFAINGGRGWKDVTFRNHQIELFGPVAHAMGDYVFTDATSGDKVRVEYTFGYKRCEDGDVRICLHHSSVPYVAAPAAVT
;
A
#
# COMPACT_ATOMS: atom_id res chain seq x y z
N MET A 1 13.70 -1.35 -79.86
CA MET A 1 15.06 -0.76 -79.85
C MET A 1 15.63 -1.04 -78.46
N MET A 2 16.68 -1.88 -78.36
CA MET A 2 17.42 -2.34 -77.16
C MET A 2 16.58 -3.11 -76.11
N LEU A 3 16.63 -4.43 -75.90
CA LEU A 3 17.73 -5.41 -75.77
C LEU A 3 18.68 -5.10 -74.59
N PHE A 4 18.45 -5.73 -73.43
CA PHE A 4 19.48 -6.42 -72.66
C PHE A 4 18.88 -7.48 -71.71
N THR A 5 19.47 -8.65 -71.82
CA THR A 5 19.20 -9.93 -71.15
C THR A 5 20.13 -10.06 -69.94
N VAL A 6 19.67 -10.59 -68.80
CA VAL A 6 20.46 -11.55 -67.99
C VAL A 6 19.50 -12.48 -67.25
N ALA A 7 19.66 -13.79 -67.49
CA ALA A 7 19.12 -14.87 -66.67
C ALA A 7 20.27 -15.82 -66.34
N THR A 8 20.39 -16.23 -65.09
CA THR A 8 21.19 -17.41 -64.63
C THR A 8 20.59 -17.86 -63.30
N SER A 9 19.71 -18.87 -63.28
CA SER A 9 19.95 -20.31 -63.03
C SER A 9 20.67 -20.67 -61.71
N ALA A 10 19.84 -21.17 -60.77
CA ALA A 10 19.97 -22.31 -59.85
C ALA A 10 21.34 -22.71 -59.24
N LEU A 11 21.35 -23.00 -57.93
CA LEU A 11 21.70 -24.34 -57.42
C LEU A 11 21.26 -24.55 -55.97
N VAL A 12 20.77 -25.77 -55.71
CA VAL A 12 20.29 -26.33 -54.44
C VAL A 12 21.40 -27.19 -53.81
N ALA A 13 21.33 -27.35 -52.48
CA ALA A 13 21.89 -28.42 -51.60
C ALA A 13 23.16 -28.07 -50.79
N PRO A 14 23.46 -28.76 -49.66
CA PRO A 14 22.59 -29.48 -48.71
C PRO A 14 22.85 -29.13 -47.21
N LEU A 15 21.98 -29.66 -46.32
CA LEU A 15 22.23 -29.81 -44.87
C LEU A 15 23.49 -30.65 -44.58
N PRO A 16 24.05 -30.51 -43.36
CA PRO A 16 24.47 -31.68 -42.60
C PRO A 16 23.64 -31.84 -41.32
N ALA A 17 23.29 -33.09 -41.06
CA ALA A 17 22.57 -33.53 -39.87
C ALA A 17 23.49 -33.63 -38.65
N ALA A 18 22.89 -33.32 -37.49
CA ALA A 18 23.06 -33.87 -36.15
C ALA A 18 24.49 -34.06 -35.59
N HIS A 19 24.73 -33.52 -34.38
CA HIS A 19 25.02 -34.28 -33.15
C HIS A 19 25.17 -33.29 -31.98
N GLY A 20 24.53 -33.56 -30.85
CA GLY A 20 24.81 -32.89 -29.57
C GLY A 20 23.58 -32.50 -28.77
N ARG A 21 23.07 -33.43 -27.96
CA ARG A 21 22.20 -33.11 -26.82
C ARG A 21 22.96 -32.17 -25.88
N ALA A 22 22.54 -30.90 -25.82
CA ALA A 22 22.89 -30.02 -24.71
C ALA A 22 21.64 -29.83 -23.85
N VAL A 23 21.70 -30.35 -22.62
CA VAL A 23 20.73 -30.09 -21.57
C VAL A 23 20.90 -28.62 -21.18
N VAL A 24 19.96 -27.77 -21.59
CA VAL A 24 19.90 -26.39 -21.10
C VAL A 24 19.31 -26.44 -19.71
N SER A 25 20.18 -26.46 -18.71
CA SER A 25 19.83 -26.19 -17.33
C SER A 25 19.31 -24.75 -17.26
N THR A 26 18.00 -24.58 -17.08
CA THR A 26 17.40 -23.29 -16.75
C THR A 26 17.99 -22.82 -15.42
N ALA A 27 18.88 -21.83 -15.49
CA ALA A 27 19.35 -21.13 -14.32
C ALA A 27 18.15 -20.42 -13.68
N VAL A 28 17.87 -20.77 -12.43
CA VAL A 28 16.98 -20.01 -11.55
C VAL A 28 17.61 -18.63 -11.40
N VAL A 29 16.97 -17.61 -11.98
CA VAL A 29 17.33 -16.21 -11.72
C VAL A 29 16.91 -15.92 -10.28
N GLY A 30 17.86 -16.02 -9.36
CA GLY A 30 17.68 -15.58 -7.98
C GLY A 30 17.42 -14.07 -7.98
N HIS A 31 16.28 -13.65 -7.42
CA HIS A 31 16.08 -12.25 -7.09
C HIS A 31 17.12 -11.85 -6.04
N PRO A 32 17.82 -10.71 -6.19
CA PRO A 32 18.70 -10.23 -5.14
C PRO A 32 17.85 -9.91 -3.90
N ALA A 33 18.23 -10.48 -2.77
CA ALA A 33 17.69 -10.08 -1.48
C ALA A 33 17.98 -8.58 -1.29
N VAL A 34 16.94 -7.79 -1.05
CA VAL A 34 17.06 -6.37 -0.73
C VAL A 34 17.92 -6.27 0.53
N ALA A 35 19.15 -5.79 0.38
CA ALA A 35 20.05 -5.52 1.49
C ALA A 35 19.41 -4.45 2.38
N ARG A 36 19.50 -4.65 3.70
CA ARG A 36 19.06 -3.67 4.71
C ARG A 36 19.84 -2.36 4.52
N SER A 37 19.27 -1.44 3.75
CA SER A 37 19.71 -0.05 3.73
C SER A 37 19.43 0.56 5.10
N ALA A 38 20.41 1.27 5.65
CA ALA A 38 20.26 2.03 6.88
C ALA A 38 19.11 3.03 6.70
N GLN A 39 18.01 2.80 7.43
CA GLN A 39 16.80 3.60 7.34
C GLN A 39 17.09 5.03 7.85
N PRO A 40 16.54 6.08 7.23
CA PRO A 40 16.55 7.41 7.82
C PRO A 40 15.68 7.43 9.08
N VAL A 41 16.11 8.24 10.04
CA VAL A 41 15.48 8.36 11.36
C VAL A 41 14.21 9.20 11.23
N MET A 42 13.05 8.56 11.34
CA MET A 42 11.79 9.24 11.60
C MET A 42 11.77 9.68 13.07
N ILE A 43 11.71 10.98 13.31
CA ILE A 43 11.73 11.55 14.67
C ILE A 43 10.35 11.36 15.29
N LEU A 44 10.22 10.42 16.24
CA LEU A 44 9.02 10.30 17.08
C LEU A 44 8.89 11.51 18.01
N PRO A 45 7.67 12.06 18.21
CA PRO A 45 7.41 13.01 19.28
C PRO A 45 7.36 12.31 20.66
N PRO A 46 7.72 13.01 21.76
CA PRO A 46 7.77 12.42 23.10
C PRO A 46 6.37 12.14 23.67
N THR A 47 6.20 10.94 24.25
CA THR A 47 4.97 10.50 24.94
C THR A 47 4.88 11.11 26.35
N VAL A 48 3.80 11.84 26.64
CA VAL A 48 3.49 12.31 28.00
C VAL A 48 2.63 11.25 28.71
N ARG A 49 3.18 10.61 29.75
CA ARG A 49 2.44 9.72 30.65
C ARG A 49 1.63 10.54 31.66
N GLY A 50 0.31 10.53 31.55
CA GLY A 50 -0.62 11.02 32.58
C GLY A 50 -1.09 9.89 33.50
N ALA A 51 -1.09 10.16 34.80
CA ALA A 51 -1.34 9.20 35.88
C ALA A 51 -2.83 8.93 36.19
N VAL A 52 -3.02 7.81 36.90
CA VAL A 52 -4.25 7.17 37.41
C VAL A 52 -5.04 8.02 38.41
N VAL A 53 -6.38 7.95 38.37
CA VAL A 53 -7.26 8.07 39.56
C VAL A 53 -8.42 7.08 39.43
N GLY A 54 -8.61 6.23 40.46
CA GLY A 54 -9.64 5.20 40.52
C GLY A 54 -11.00 5.67 41.06
N GLY A 55 -11.95 4.74 41.10
CA GLY A 55 -13.23 4.90 41.81
C GLY A 55 -14.31 3.93 41.34
N ALA A 56 -14.66 2.97 42.19
CA ALA A 56 -15.65 1.92 41.96
C ALA A 56 -17.10 2.36 42.29
N ALA A 57 -18.09 1.82 41.58
CA ALA A 57 -19.47 1.57 42.04
C ALA A 57 -20.19 0.63 41.02
N VAL A 58 -20.25 -0.68 41.28
CA VAL A 58 -21.41 -1.43 41.81
C VAL A 58 -22.68 -1.40 40.94
N GLY A 59 -22.98 -2.55 40.34
CA GLY A 59 -24.28 -3.19 40.50
C GLY A 59 -25.33 -3.04 39.39
N LEU A 60 -25.71 -4.21 38.86
CA LEU A 60 -27.09 -4.59 38.54
C LEU A 60 -27.63 -4.37 37.11
N VAL A 61 -27.19 -5.17 36.14
CA VAL A 61 -28.10 -5.83 35.16
C VAL A 61 -27.48 -7.15 34.71
N LYS A 62 -27.66 -8.21 35.50
CA LYS A 62 -27.55 -9.60 35.02
C LYS A 62 -28.95 -10.03 34.64
N THR A 63 -29.05 -10.78 33.55
CA THR A 63 -30.26 -11.37 32.95
C THR A 63 -30.84 -10.54 31.82
N LEU A 64 -30.27 -10.67 30.63
CA LEU A 64 -31.00 -10.95 29.40
C LEU A 64 -29.99 -11.30 28.29
N LEU A 65 -30.21 -12.47 27.71
CA LEU A 65 -29.64 -12.98 26.45
C LEU A 65 -28.40 -13.87 26.57
N ASP A 66 -28.66 -15.10 27.01
CA ASP A 66 -28.07 -16.30 26.41
C ASP A 66 -28.18 -16.24 24.87
N ARG A 67 -27.09 -15.86 24.22
CA ARG A 67 -26.79 -16.27 22.84
C ARG A 67 -25.41 -16.93 22.82
N LYS A 68 -25.47 -18.25 22.73
CA LYS A 68 -24.40 -19.21 22.58
C LYS A 68 -23.50 -18.87 21.38
N GLY A 69 -22.21 -18.66 21.62
CA GLY A 69 -21.16 -19.06 20.69
C GLY A 69 -20.53 -17.99 19.78
N ALA A 70 -19.92 -16.95 20.36
CA ALA A 70 -18.65 -16.45 19.86
C ALA A 70 -17.72 -16.33 21.08
N SER A 71 -16.68 -17.15 21.14
CA SER A 71 -15.64 -17.00 22.15
C SER A 71 -14.96 -15.66 21.89
N ALA A 72 -15.30 -14.62 22.63
CA ALA A 72 -14.47 -13.43 22.70
C ALA A 72 -13.10 -13.90 23.21
N ALA A 73 -12.13 -13.99 22.30
CA ALA A 73 -10.76 -14.28 22.66
C ALA A 73 -10.34 -13.28 23.74
N LYS A 74 -9.69 -13.75 24.81
CA LYS A 74 -9.11 -12.84 25.79
C LYS A 74 -8.04 -12.03 25.08
N VAL A 75 -8.33 -10.76 24.83
CA VAL A 75 -7.38 -9.77 24.32
C VAL A 75 -6.24 -9.69 25.34
N GLY A 76 -5.07 -10.22 24.98
CA GLY A 76 -3.84 -10.06 25.74
C GLY A 76 -3.37 -8.61 25.71
N ASP A 77 -2.53 -8.22 26.67
CA ASP A 77 -1.99 -6.84 26.84
C ASP A 77 -1.23 -6.30 25.60
N GLY A 78 -0.95 -7.14 24.60
CA GLY A 78 -0.31 -6.77 23.33
C GLY A 78 -1.16 -7.02 22.07
N ASP A 79 -2.40 -7.46 22.22
CA ASP A 79 -3.25 -7.79 21.08
C ASP A 79 -3.77 -6.53 20.39
N VAL A 80 -3.95 -6.58 19.08
CA VAL A 80 -4.61 -5.54 18.29
C VAL A 80 -6.10 -5.68 18.45
N THR A 81 -6.78 -4.57 18.75
CA THR A 81 -8.24 -4.53 18.83
C THR A 81 -8.86 -3.96 17.56
N GLU A 82 -10.12 -4.30 17.30
CA GLU A 82 -10.88 -3.74 16.18
C GLU A 82 -11.00 -2.21 16.27
N ALA A 83 -11.16 -1.67 17.49
CA ALA A 83 -11.27 -0.24 17.71
C ALA A 83 -9.99 0.51 17.28
N GLU A 84 -8.81 -0.07 17.50
CA GLU A 84 -7.54 0.52 17.06
C GLU A 84 -7.36 0.42 15.56
N VAL A 85 -7.81 -0.67 14.93
CA VAL A 85 -7.84 -0.78 13.46
C VAL A 85 -8.72 0.33 12.86
N VAL A 86 -9.93 0.52 13.38
CA VAL A 86 -10.85 1.57 12.93
C VAL A 86 -10.27 2.97 13.19
N ALA A 87 -9.62 3.18 14.34
CA ALA A 87 -8.95 4.44 14.64
C ALA A 87 -7.78 4.73 13.68
N ALA A 88 -6.97 3.72 13.35
CA ALA A 88 -5.89 3.84 12.38
C ALA A 88 -6.43 4.13 10.96
N GLN A 89 -7.53 3.49 10.54
CA GLN A 89 -8.21 3.78 9.27
C GLN A 89 -8.74 5.21 9.23
N LYS A 90 -9.35 5.69 10.32
CA LYS A 90 -9.83 7.06 10.41
C LYS A 90 -8.67 8.06 10.33
N LEU A 91 -7.59 7.83 11.09
CA LEU A 91 -6.40 8.66 11.04
C LEU A 91 -5.79 8.68 9.64
N TRP A 92 -5.80 7.54 8.94
CA TRP A 92 -5.32 7.46 7.56
C TRP A 92 -6.17 8.32 6.62
N ALA A 93 -7.49 8.18 6.68
CA ALA A 93 -8.43 8.97 5.89
C ALA A 93 -8.29 10.48 6.14
N ASP A 94 -8.27 10.87 7.42
CA ASP A 94 -8.11 12.26 7.85
C ASP A 94 -6.76 12.83 7.38
N SER A 95 -5.68 12.02 7.44
CA SER A 95 -4.35 12.44 7.01
C SER A 95 -4.30 12.72 5.51
N ILE A 96 -4.92 11.88 4.67
CA ILE A 96 -4.99 12.13 3.22
C ILE A 96 -5.68 13.45 2.92
N ALA A 97 -6.85 13.70 3.52
CA ALA A 97 -7.57 14.96 3.34
C ALA A 97 -6.78 16.16 3.87
N SER A 98 -6.07 16.01 5.00
CA SER A 98 -5.21 17.04 5.56
C SER A 98 -4.03 17.38 4.66
N ILE A 99 -3.35 16.37 4.09
CA ILE A 99 -2.22 16.58 3.16
C ILE A 99 -2.73 17.29 1.90
N SER A 100 -3.87 16.87 1.35
CA SER A 100 -4.51 17.55 0.22
C SER A 100 -4.79 19.02 0.52
N LYS A 101 -5.29 19.32 1.72
CA LYS A 101 -5.55 20.70 2.15
C LYS A 101 -4.27 21.52 2.26
N VAL A 102 -3.23 20.99 2.91
CA VAL A 102 -1.93 21.67 3.03
C VAL A 102 -1.35 21.98 1.65
N TYR A 103 -1.44 21.03 0.70
CA TYR A 103 -1.01 21.27 -0.68
C TYR A 103 -1.81 22.39 -1.36
N ALA A 104 -3.14 22.40 -1.21
CA ALA A 104 -4.00 23.43 -1.79
C ALA A 104 -3.74 24.83 -1.19
N GLU A 105 -3.27 24.90 0.05
CA GLU A 105 -2.85 26.13 0.73
C GLU A 105 -1.37 26.48 0.47
N GLU A 106 -0.73 25.81 -0.50
CA GLU A 106 0.69 26.00 -0.87
C GLU A 106 1.67 25.79 0.31
N GLY A 107 1.27 24.98 1.30
CA GLY A 107 2.09 24.62 2.45
C GLY A 107 3.01 23.42 2.20
N ASP A 108 3.76 23.05 3.24
CA ASP A 108 4.68 21.90 3.19
C ASP A 108 3.94 20.56 3.35
N PHE A 109 3.33 20.12 2.25
CA PHE A 109 2.60 18.86 2.19
C PHE A 109 3.52 17.63 2.29
N VAL A 110 4.81 17.76 1.97
CA VAL A 110 5.80 16.68 2.09
C VAL A 110 6.09 16.41 3.57
N ALA A 111 6.29 17.45 4.36
CA ALA A 111 6.43 17.32 5.81
C ALA A 111 5.15 16.75 6.46
N ALA A 112 3.97 17.25 6.06
CA ALA A 112 2.69 16.75 6.56
C ALA A 112 2.50 15.25 6.25
N ALA A 113 2.85 14.82 5.04
CA ALA A 113 2.80 13.41 4.66
C ALA A 113 3.84 12.56 5.41
N GLY A 114 5.04 13.10 5.66
CA GLY A 114 6.07 12.43 6.46
C GLY A 114 5.60 12.19 7.90
N GLU A 115 5.03 13.20 8.54
CA GLU A 115 4.47 13.08 9.88
C GLU A 115 3.34 12.03 9.93
N ALA A 116 2.42 12.08 8.96
CA ALA A 116 1.35 11.09 8.84
C ALA A 116 1.92 9.67 8.65
N ALA A 117 2.91 9.51 7.78
CA ALA A 117 3.55 8.23 7.50
C ALA A 117 4.21 7.64 8.76
N GLY A 118 4.91 8.47 9.55
CA GLY A 118 5.53 8.04 10.80
C GLY A 118 4.54 7.56 11.87
N LYS A 119 3.32 8.12 11.88
CA LYS A 119 2.25 7.67 12.79
C LYS A 119 1.54 6.42 12.29
N LEU A 120 1.33 6.32 10.97
CA LEU A 120 0.46 5.31 10.37
C LEU A 120 1.17 4.03 9.95
N TYR A 121 2.43 4.09 9.55
CA TYR A 121 3.16 2.94 8.99
C TYR A 121 4.27 2.46 9.92
N GLY A 122 4.46 1.14 9.97
CA GLY A 122 5.46 0.50 10.81
C GLY A 122 6.91 0.61 10.30
N TYR A 123 7.22 1.56 9.41
CA TYR A 123 8.61 1.80 8.99
C TYR A 123 9.46 2.15 10.22
N GLY A 124 10.65 1.56 10.34
CA GLY A 124 11.49 1.66 11.54
C GLY A 124 11.13 0.71 12.68
N HIS A 125 9.91 0.13 12.68
CA HIS A 125 9.48 -0.91 13.63
C HIS A 125 9.42 -2.32 13.01
N GLY A 126 9.63 -2.43 11.69
CA GLY A 126 9.63 -3.68 10.95
C GLY A 126 9.59 -3.44 9.45
N ASN A 127 9.45 -4.53 8.69
CA ASN A 127 9.19 -4.45 7.25
C ASN A 127 7.72 -4.09 7.01
N VAL A 128 7.48 -3.26 6.00
CA VAL A 128 6.13 -2.92 5.53
C VAL A 128 5.98 -3.46 4.11
N LEU A 129 4.90 -4.19 3.86
CA LEU A 129 4.56 -4.73 2.55
C LEU A 129 3.61 -3.78 1.84
N PHE A 130 4.11 -2.95 0.92
CA PHE A 130 3.29 -1.92 0.28
C PHE A 130 3.18 -2.09 -1.24
N LYS A 131 1.95 -2.32 -1.73
CA LYS A 131 1.54 -2.24 -3.15
C LYS A 131 0.48 -1.13 -3.31
N PRO A 132 0.80 0.02 -3.94
CA PRO A 132 -0.18 1.08 -4.11
C PRO A 132 -1.20 0.82 -5.22
N THR A 133 -2.20 1.69 -5.30
CA THR A 133 -3.41 1.56 -6.12
C THR A 133 -3.16 1.57 -7.63
N LYS A 134 -2.29 2.48 -8.12
CA LYS A 134 -2.04 2.72 -9.55
C LYS A 134 -0.58 2.46 -9.93
N ALA A 135 0.03 1.45 -9.33
CA ALA A 135 1.39 1.02 -9.64
C ALA A 135 1.45 0.31 -11.00
N THR A 136 2.51 0.54 -11.77
CA THR A 136 2.73 -0.12 -13.08
C THR A 136 4.08 -0.83 -13.13
N ASP A 137 5.14 -0.13 -13.52
CA ASP A 137 6.46 -0.72 -13.79
C ASP A 137 7.16 -1.05 -12.48
N HIS A 138 6.92 -0.23 -11.47
CA HIS A 138 7.30 -0.51 -10.10
C HIS A 138 6.04 -0.91 -9.35
N PRO A 139 5.76 -2.19 -9.05
CA PRO A 139 4.52 -2.57 -8.37
C PRO A 139 4.57 -2.39 -6.85
N PHE A 140 5.76 -2.39 -6.24
CA PHE A 140 5.95 -2.38 -4.79
C PHE A 140 6.72 -1.15 -4.34
N ARG A 141 6.53 -0.75 -3.07
CA ARG A 141 7.37 0.23 -2.37
C ARG A 141 7.89 -0.44 -1.12
N ALA A 142 9.18 -0.77 -1.12
CA ALA A 142 9.81 -1.54 -0.06
C ALA A 142 10.23 -0.67 1.14
N THR A 143 10.42 0.63 0.93
CA THR A 143 10.91 1.56 1.96
C THR A 143 9.96 2.73 2.20
N GLY A 144 10.17 3.45 3.31
CA GLY A 144 9.41 4.65 3.63
C GLY A 144 9.58 5.74 2.58
N GLU A 145 10.77 5.88 2.00
CA GLU A 145 11.06 6.88 0.96
C GLU A 145 10.30 6.58 -0.34
N GLU A 146 10.26 5.31 -0.74
CA GLU A 146 9.48 4.89 -1.90
C GLU A 146 7.98 5.09 -1.64
N ALA A 147 7.51 4.76 -0.43
CA ALA A 147 6.11 5.01 -0.05
C ALA A 147 5.76 6.51 -0.09
N MET A 148 6.67 7.36 0.38
CA MET A 148 6.54 8.81 0.29
C MET A 148 6.49 9.28 -1.16
N SER A 149 7.33 8.74 -2.05
CA SER A 149 7.25 9.01 -3.49
C SER A 149 5.84 8.78 -4.03
N TYR A 150 5.20 7.67 -3.67
CA TYR A 150 3.82 7.43 -4.06
C TYR A 150 2.83 8.49 -3.52
N PHE A 151 2.94 8.87 -2.25
CA PHE A 151 1.98 9.80 -1.63
C PHE A 151 2.14 11.25 -2.11
N VAL A 152 3.37 11.75 -2.20
CA VAL A 152 3.64 13.17 -2.48
C VAL A 152 4.25 13.44 -3.85
N GLY A 153 4.62 12.38 -4.57
CA GLY A 153 5.15 12.44 -5.92
C GLY A 153 6.66 12.26 -5.97
N ALA A 154 7.13 11.58 -7.02
CA ALA A 154 8.55 11.33 -7.25
C ALA A 154 9.35 12.63 -7.42
N GLU A 155 8.76 13.66 -8.04
CA GLU A 155 9.41 14.96 -8.21
C GLU A 155 9.65 15.65 -6.87
N ALA A 156 8.66 15.66 -5.98
CA ALA A 156 8.76 16.22 -4.63
C ALA A 156 9.83 15.48 -3.80
N MET A 157 9.92 14.16 -3.98
CA MET A 157 10.91 13.32 -3.31
C MET A 157 12.28 13.28 -4.01
N LYS A 158 12.44 13.92 -5.17
CA LYS A 158 13.64 13.83 -6.02
C LYS A 158 14.06 12.37 -6.30
N ASN A 159 13.07 11.50 -6.52
CA ASN A 159 13.28 10.07 -6.74
C ASN A 159 13.16 9.73 -8.23
N ASP A 160 14.30 9.65 -8.92
CA ASP A 160 14.35 9.41 -10.36
C ASP A 160 13.74 8.06 -10.78
N ALA A 161 13.75 7.06 -9.91
CA ALA A 161 13.25 5.73 -10.22
C ALA A 161 11.74 5.67 -10.44
N PHE A 162 10.98 6.61 -9.87
CA PHE A 162 9.51 6.62 -9.93
C PHE A 162 8.94 7.82 -10.71
N LYS A 163 9.81 8.60 -11.38
CA LYS A 163 9.39 9.73 -12.22
C LYS A 163 8.45 9.27 -13.32
N GLY A 164 7.31 9.95 -13.46
CA GLY A 164 6.26 9.61 -14.42
C GLY A 164 5.25 8.58 -13.94
N GLU A 165 5.59 7.75 -12.94
CA GLU A 165 4.65 6.81 -12.31
C GLU A 165 4.01 7.42 -11.05
N ASP A 166 4.84 7.92 -10.12
CA ASP A 166 4.38 8.48 -8.86
C ASP A 166 4.11 9.99 -9.01
N ALA A 167 2.87 10.35 -9.35
CA ALA A 167 2.43 11.75 -9.49
C ALA A 167 1.94 12.41 -8.18
N GLY A 168 2.05 11.71 -7.05
CA GLY A 168 1.56 12.17 -5.76
C GLY A 168 0.08 11.86 -5.55
N PHE A 169 -0.19 10.70 -4.94
CA PHE A 169 -1.54 10.23 -4.68
C PHE A 169 -2.32 11.18 -3.76
N ALA A 170 -1.70 11.69 -2.70
CA ALA A 170 -2.37 12.55 -1.71
C ALA A 170 -2.76 13.91 -2.29
N ILE A 171 -2.12 14.35 -3.37
CA ILE A 171 -2.42 15.64 -4.03
C ILE A 171 -3.34 15.48 -5.25
N ASN A 172 -3.56 14.24 -5.73
CA ASN A 172 -4.51 13.91 -6.80
C ASN A 172 -4.37 14.84 -8.03
N GLY A 173 -3.13 15.04 -8.51
CA GLY A 173 -2.86 15.93 -9.65
C GLY A 173 -3.23 17.40 -9.38
N GLY A 174 -3.10 17.83 -8.13
CA GLY A 174 -3.43 19.17 -7.66
C GLY A 174 -4.90 19.40 -7.32
N ARG A 175 -5.78 18.44 -7.57
CA ARG A 175 -7.20 18.53 -7.18
C ARG A 175 -7.44 18.19 -5.71
N GLY A 176 -6.54 17.41 -5.10
CA GLY A 176 -6.67 16.93 -3.73
C GLY A 176 -7.87 15.99 -3.51
N TRP A 177 -7.99 15.54 -2.26
CA TRP A 177 -9.09 14.75 -1.74
C TRP A 177 -9.80 15.51 -0.63
N LYS A 178 -11.12 15.56 -0.70
CA LYS A 178 -11.95 16.17 0.34
C LYS A 178 -12.22 15.21 1.49
N ASP A 179 -12.44 13.94 1.15
CA ASP A 179 -12.84 12.90 2.09
C ASP A 179 -12.40 11.52 1.61
N VAL A 180 -12.13 10.63 2.56
CA VAL A 180 -11.94 9.21 2.31
C VAL A 180 -12.81 8.42 3.27
N THR A 181 -13.80 7.71 2.75
CA THR A 181 -14.71 6.89 3.56
C THR A 181 -14.35 5.41 3.45
N PHE A 182 -13.99 4.79 4.57
CA PHE A 182 -13.73 3.35 4.66
C PHE A 182 -15.01 2.52 4.79
N ARG A 183 -15.03 1.35 4.15
CA ARG A 183 -16.02 0.29 4.34
C ARG A 183 -15.31 -1.04 4.52
N ASN A 184 -15.24 -1.51 5.77
CA ASN A 184 -14.71 -2.83 6.06
C ASN A 184 -15.68 -3.90 5.56
N HIS A 185 -15.18 -4.82 4.73
CA HIS A 185 -15.84 -6.10 4.51
C HIS A 185 -15.67 -6.98 5.75
N GLN A 186 -14.45 -7.04 6.29
CA GLN A 186 -14.12 -7.75 7.52
C GLN A 186 -12.83 -7.21 8.15
N ILE A 187 -12.76 -7.29 9.48
CA ILE A 187 -11.53 -7.17 10.27
C ILE A 187 -11.36 -8.49 11.02
N GLU A 188 -10.19 -9.10 10.93
CA GLU A 188 -9.84 -10.34 11.62
C GLU A 188 -8.62 -10.10 12.52
N LEU A 189 -8.70 -10.58 13.76
CA LEU A 189 -7.69 -10.35 14.80
C LEU A 189 -6.88 -11.63 15.06
N PHE A 190 -5.55 -11.52 15.00
CA PHE A 190 -4.60 -12.62 15.16
C PHE A 190 -3.62 -12.32 16.31
N GLY A 191 -4.14 -11.87 17.46
CA GLY A 191 -3.33 -11.42 18.58
C GLY A 191 -2.65 -10.09 18.27
N PRO A 192 -1.30 -10.00 18.20
CA PRO A 192 -0.59 -8.74 17.96
C PRO A 192 -0.67 -8.22 16.51
N VAL A 193 -1.39 -8.92 15.64
CA VAL A 193 -1.61 -8.56 14.23
C VAL A 193 -3.10 -8.58 13.93
N ALA A 194 -3.58 -7.67 13.09
CA ALA A 194 -4.91 -7.70 12.53
C ALA A 194 -4.88 -7.53 11.02
N HIS A 195 -5.80 -8.16 10.31
CA HIS A 195 -6.02 -7.93 8.89
C HIS A 195 -7.38 -7.29 8.67
N ALA A 196 -7.45 -6.30 7.79
CA ALA A 196 -8.68 -5.67 7.37
C ALA A 196 -8.78 -5.68 5.85
N MET A 197 -9.92 -6.11 5.33
CA MET A 197 -10.23 -6.05 3.91
C MET A 197 -11.51 -5.27 3.69
N GLY A 198 -11.60 -4.58 2.57
CA GLY A 198 -12.76 -3.78 2.23
C GLY A 198 -12.51 -2.89 1.03
N ASP A 199 -13.31 -1.83 0.95
CA ASP A 199 -13.10 -0.77 -0.01
C ASP A 199 -13.20 0.59 0.67
N TYR A 200 -12.55 1.58 0.09
CA TYR A 200 -12.74 2.97 0.47
C TYR A 200 -13.09 3.82 -0.75
N VAL A 201 -13.80 4.91 -0.47
CA VAL A 201 -14.24 5.85 -1.50
C VAL A 201 -13.55 7.18 -1.26
N PHE A 202 -12.76 7.63 -2.23
CA PHE A 202 -12.18 8.96 -2.23
C PHE A 202 -13.11 9.93 -2.93
N THR A 203 -13.31 11.10 -2.33
CA THR A 203 -14.08 12.19 -2.92
C THR A 203 -13.12 13.28 -3.41
N ASP A 204 -13.10 13.56 -4.71
CA ASP A 204 -12.31 14.63 -5.31
C ASP A 204 -12.72 15.99 -4.71
N ALA A 205 -11.75 16.82 -4.32
CA ALA A 205 -12.06 18.07 -3.64
C ALA A 205 -12.59 19.17 -4.57
N THR A 206 -12.33 19.05 -5.88
CA THR A 206 -12.73 20.05 -6.88
C THR A 206 -14.05 19.69 -7.56
N SER A 207 -14.24 18.43 -7.98
CA SER A 207 -15.44 18.00 -8.70
C SER A 207 -16.48 17.33 -7.80
N GLY A 208 -16.06 16.76 -6.67
CA GLY A 208 -16.91 15.92 -5.83
C GLY A 208 -17.09 14.48 -6.38
N ASP A 209 -16.38 14.14 -7.45
CA ASP A 209 -16.40 12.79 -8.01
C ASP A 209 -15.89 11.76 -7.02
N LYS A 210 -16.42 10.54 -7.11
CA LYS A 210 -16.10 9.45 -6.19
C LYS A 210 -15.34 8.34 -6.89
N VAL A 211 -14.19 7.97 -6.32
CA VAL A 211 -13.37 6.86 -6.80
C VAL A 211 -13.36 5.75 -5.76
N ARG A 212 -13.86 4.57 -6.13
CA ARG A 212 -13.80 3.37 -5.28
C ARG A 212 -12.51 2.61 -5.51
N VAL A 213 -11.86 2.19 -4.43
CA VAL A 213 -10.64 1.41 -4.43
C VAL A 213 -10.78 0.30 -3.39
N GLU A 214 -10.30 -0.89 -3.72
CA GLU A 214 -10.30 -2.05 -2.84
C GLU A 214 -8.96 -2.13 -2.10
N TYR A 215 -9.01 -2.48 -0.82
CA TYR A 215 -7.82 -2.55 0.02
C TYR A 215 -7.71 -3.87 0.78
N THR A 216 -6.47 -4.23 1.08
CA THR A 216 -6.09 -5.14 2.16
C THR A 216 -5.07 -4.42 3.02
N PHE A 217 -5.39 -4.25 4.30
CA PHE A 217 -4.48 -3.72 5.30
C PHE A 217 -4.10 -4.80 6.30
N GLY A 218 -2.83 -4.82 6.67
CA GLY A 218 -2.34 -5.51 7.86
C GLY A 218 -1.86 -4.48 8.87
N TYR A 219 -2.26 -4.66 10.11
CA TYR A 219 -1.89 -3.85 11.25
C TYR A 219 -1.10 -4.70 12.24
N LYS A 220 -0.06 -4.13 12.84
CA LYS A 220 0.73 -4.79 13.86
C LYS A 220 0.96 -3.85 15.02
N ARG A 221 0.91 -4.36 16.24
CA ARG A 221 1.38 -3.62 17.40
C ARG A 221 2.89 -3.50 17.38
N CYS A 222 3.37 -2.26 17.39
CA CYS A 222 4.78 -1.92 17.48
C CYS A 222 5.26 -1.99 18.94
N GLU A 223 6.58 -2.02 19.14
CA GLU A 223 7.20 -2.15 20.47
C GLU A 223 6.92 -0.95 21.39
N ASP A 224 6.58 0.20 20.82
CA ASP A 224 6.15 1.40 21.54
C ASP A 224 4.66 1.38 21.95
N GLY A 225 3.94 0.31 21.59
CA GLY A 225 2.55 0.08 21.94
C GLY A 225 1.54 0.57 20.90
N ASP A 226 1.96 1.31 19.88
CA ASP A 226 1.06 1.82 18.84
C ASP A 226 0.74 0.75 17.78
N VAL A 227 -0.48 0.81 17.23
CA VAL A 227 -0.90 -0.04 16.11
C VAL A 227 -0.60 0.67 14.80
N ARG A 228 0.26 0.09 13.96
CA ARG A 228 0.64 0.67 12.67
C ARG A 228 0.47 -0.31 11.53
N ILE A 229 0.34 0.23 10.32
CA ILE A 229 0.22 -0.52 9.07
C ILE A 229 1.55 -1.23 8.77
N CYS A 230 1.50 -2.56 8.67
CA CYS A 230 2.62 -3.41 8.24
C CYS A 230 2.38 -4.06 6.87
N LEU A 231 1.15 -4.00 6.36
CA LEU A 231 0.80 -4.41 5.00
C LEU A 231 -0.24 -3.45 4.43
N HIS A 232 -0.03 -2.98 3.22
CA HIS A 232 -0.96 -2.15 2.48
C HIS A 232 -0.97 -2.64 1.03
N HIS A 233 -2.07 -3.24 0.61
CA HIS A 233 -2.34 -3.51 -0.78
C HIS A 233 -3.59 -2.75 -1.19
N SER A 234 -3.48 -1.96 -2.26
CA SER A 234 -4.65 -1.29 -2.83
C SER A 234 -4.71 -1.44 -4.34
N SER A 235 -5.93 -1.44 -4.88
CA SER A 235 -6.19 -1.57 -6.32
C SER A 235 -7.53 -0.97 -6.71
N VAL A 236 -7.59 -0.38 -7.90
CA VAL A 236 -8.90 -0.11 -8.52
C VAL A 236 -9.58 -1.44 -8.87
N PRO A 237 -10.93 -1.51 -8.83
CA PRO A 237 -11.65 -2.70 -9.26
C PRO A 237 -11.25 -3.12 -10.67
N TYR A 238 -11.12 -4.43 -10.90
CA TYR A 238 -10.77 -4.96 -12.22
C TYR A 238 -11.79 -4.54 -13.28
N VAL A 239 -11.29 -3.97 -14.38
CA VAL A 239 -12.08 -3.67 -15.57
C VAL A 239 -11.69 -4.66 -16.65
N ALA A 240 -12.62 -5.55 -17.04
CA ALA A 240 -12.37 -6.51 -18.08
C ALA A 240 -12.15 -5.81 -19.43
N ALA A 241 -11.00 -6.06 -20.06
CA ALA A 241 -10.81 -5.68 -21.45
C ALA A 241 -11.68 -6.57 -22.36
N PRO A 242 -12.23 -6.03 -23.47
CA PRO A 242 -12.88 -6.86 -24.48
C PRO A 242 -11.93 -7.95 -24.95
N ALA A 243 -12.41 -9.19 -25.04
CA ALA A 243 -11.61 -10.27 -25.61
C ALA A 243 -11.18 -9.89 -27.03
N ALA A 244 -9.91 -10.12 -27.36
CA ALA A 244 -9.45 -9.96 -28.74
C ALA A 244 -10.30 -10.86 -29.64
N VAL A 245 -10.86 -10.29 -30.70
CA VAL A 245 -11.51 -11.08 -31.75
C VAL A 245 -10.38 -11.83 -32.45
N THR A 246 -10.24 -13.11 -32.11
CA THR A 246 -9.31 -14.06 -32.74
C THR A 246 -9.83 -14.54 -34.07
#